data_AF-A0A0Q4MS26-F1
#
_entry.id   AF-A0A0Q4MS26-F1
#
_cell.length_a   1.000
_cell.length_b   1.000
_cell.length_c   1.000
_cell.angle_alpha   90.00
_cell.angle_beta   90.00
_cell.angle_gamma   90.00
#
_symmetry.space_group_name_H-M   'P 1'
#
loop_
_entity.id
_entity.type
_entity.pdbx_description
1 polymer ?
#
loop_
_entity_poly.entity_id
_entity_poly.type
_entity_poly.pdbx_seq_one_letter_code
_entity_poly.pdbx_strand_id
1 'polypeptide(L)'
;MSTHVLASVLARLKLLTATESDAELARALSISPQTLSSWKVRDSIPYSLCVDVARQYACSLDWLLLGSSQQHRTCQDEEAWERDTLERLRTLSLPDRQTVLLLIQDKQRIQQLEQQLRRLAHHLPDVAKG
;
A
#
# COMPACT_ATOMS: atom_id res chain seq x y z
N MET A 1 5.74 -14.51 -17.80
CA MET A 1 4.89 -13.57 -17.06
C MET A 1 5.73 -12.63 -16.20
N SER A 2 6.78 -11.99 -16.76
CA SER A 2 7.80 -11.33 -15.92
C SER A 2 8.36 -9.99 -16.44
N THR A 3 8.32 -9.74 -17.75
CA THR A 3 8.99 -8.56 -18.34
C THR A 3 8.34 -7.20 -18.03
N HIS A 4 7.12 -7.18 -17.50
CA HIS A 4 6.41 -5.92 -17.26
C HIS A 4 6.91 -5.20 -15.99
N VAL A 5 7.42 -5.92 -14.99
CA VAL A 5 7.83 -5.33 -13.71
C VAL A 5 9.09 -4.50 -13.88
N LEU A 6 10.15 -5.05 -14.50
CA LEU A 6 11.38 -4.32 -14.76
C LEU A 6 11.13 -3.13 -15.69
N ALA A 7 10.35 -3.33 -16.76
CA ALA A 7 10.00 -2.24 -17.68
C ALA A 7 9.31 -1.08 -16.94
N SER A 8 8.38 -1.37 -16.03
CA SER A 8 7.73 -0.35 -15.20
C SER A 8 8.71 0.33 -14.23
N VAL A 9 9.65 -0.40 -13.61
CA VAL A 9 10.69 0.20 -12.75
C VAL A 9 11.60 1.13 -13.56
N LEU A 10 12.06 0.69 -14.74
CA LEU A 10 12.91 1.51 -15.61
C LEU A 10 12.18 2.76 -16.11
N ALA A 11 10.88 2.67 -16.43
CA ALA A 11 10.07 3.82 -16.79
C ALA A 11 9.98 4.83 -15.64
N ARG A 12 9.80 4.37 -14.40
CA ARG A 12 9.80 5.26 -13.22
C ARG A 12 11.17 5.87 -12.94
N LEU A 13 12.24 5.11 -13.13
CA LEU A 13 13.60 5.65 -13.04
C LEU A 13 13.82 6.76 -14.07
N LYS A 14 13.40 6.55 -15.32
CA LYS A 14 13.44 7.58 -16.38
C LYS A 14 12.68 8.84 -16.02
N LEU A 15 11.49 8.70 -15.42
CA LEU A 15 10.70 9.83 -14.92
C LEU A 15 11.43 10.60 -13.81
N LEU A 16 12.06 9.91 -12.85
CA LEU A 16 12.82 10.54 -11.77
C LEU A 16 14.07 11.27 -12.26
N THR A 17 14.78 10.68 -13.22
CA THR A 17 16.02 11.23 -13.77
C THR A 17 15.77 12.22 -14.91
N ALA A 18 14.52 12.43 -15.32
CA ALA A 18 14.13 13.23 -16.48
C ALA A 18 14.89 12.82 -17.77
N THR A 19 14.96 11.52 -18.03
CA THR A 19 15.69 10.95 -19.18
C THR A 19 14.76 10.16 -20.09
N GLU A 20 14.93 10.26 -21.40
CA GLU A 20 14.08 9.55 -22.37
C GLU A 20 14.75 8.26 -22.86
N SER A 21 16.07 8.29 -23.02
CA SER A 21 16.86 7.16 -23.52
C SER A 21 17.51 6.34 -22.41
N ASP A 22 17.77 5.06 -22.71
CA ASP A 22 18.53 4.19 -21.79
C ASP A 22 19.96 4.66 -21.58
N ALA A 23 20.57 5.28 -22.59
CA ALA A 23 21.92 5.83 -22.52
C ALA A 23 21.99 7.05 -21.61
N GLU A 24 20.95 7.89 -21.61
CA GLU A 24 20.82 9.00 -20.65
C GLU A 24 20.59 8.47 -19.24
N LEU A 25 19.69 7.49 -19.08
CA LEU A 25 19.43 6.88 -17.77
C LEU A 25 20.71 6.26 -17.18
N ALA A 26 21.47 5.52 -17.99
CA ALA A 26 22.74 4.94 -17.55
C ALA A 26 23.73 6.02 -17.06
N ARG A 27 23.82 7.14 -17.77
CA ARG A 27 24.64 8.28 -17.36
C ARG A 27 24.13 8.93 -16.07
N ALA A 28 22.82 9.15 -15.95
CA ALA A 28 22.20 9.72 -14.75
C ALA A 28 22.43 8.85 -13.51
N LEU A 29 22.37 7.52 -13.68
CA LEU A 29 22.64 6.54 -12.63
C LEU A 29 24.14 6.24 -12.43
N SER A 30 25.04 6.91 -13.15
CA SER A 30 26.50 6.69 -13.11
C SER A 30 26.92 5.23 -13.36
N ILE A 31 26.24 4.55 -14.29
CA ILE A 31 26.53 3.18 -14.71
C ILE A 31 26.84 3.11 -16.22
N SER A 32 27.46 2.01 -16.66
CA SER A 32 27.69 1.80 -18.09
C SER A 32 26.37 1.42 -18.81
N PRO A 33 26.16 1.84 -20.07
CA PRO A 33 25.02 1.40 -20.87
C PRO A 33 24.94 -0.13 -21.00
N GLN A 34 26.10 -0.81 -21.05
CA GLN A 34 26.19 -2.27 -21.09
C GLN A 34 25.63 -2.91 -19.81
N THR A 35 25.85 -2.30 -18.65
CA THR A 35 25.31 -2.75 -17.37
C THR A 35 23.78 -2.70 -17.38
N LEU A 36 23.22 -1.60 -17.87
CA LEU A 36 21.77 -1.44 -17.98
C LEU A 36 21.16 -2.41 -19.01
N SER A 37 21.83 -2.63 -20.15
CA SER A 37 21.43 -3.68 -21.11
C SER A 37 21.45 -5.07 -20.46
N SER A 38 22.46 -5.38 -19.65
CA SER A 38 22.56 -6.65 -18.94
C SER A 38 21.40 -6.86 -17.95
N TRP A 39 20.96 -5.81 -17.25
CA TRP A 39 19.79 -5.88 -16.36
C TRP A 39 18.50 -6.18 -17.11
N LYS A 40 18.30 -5.57 -18.29
CA LYS A 40 17.16 -5.85 -19.15
C LYS A 40 17.13 -7.30 -19.62
N VAL A 41 18.28 -7.84 -20.03
CA VAL A 41 18.39 -9.25 -20.46
C VAL A 41 18.11 -10.21 -19.31
N ARG A 42 18.58 -9.88 -18.10
CA ARG A 42 18.36 -10.70 -16.89
C ARG A 42 17.01 -10.46 -16.21
N ASP A 43 16.19 -9.55 -16.73
CA ASP A 43 14.91 -9.13 -16.17
C ASP A 43 15.01 -8.78 -14.67
N SER A 44 16.12 -8.17 -14.26
CA SER A 44 16.43 -7.93 -12.85
C SER A 44 17.28 -6.67 -12.65
N ILE A 45 16.90 -5.85 -11.68
CA ILE A 45 17.61 -4.64 -11.26
C ILE A 45 18.18 -4.82 -9.84
N PRO A 46 19.41 -4.37 -9.56
CA PRO A 46 19.96 -4.43 -8.20
C PRO A 46 19.12 -3.63 -7.21
N TYR A 47 18.68 -4.28 -6.13
CA TYR A 47 17.89 -3.63 -5.09
C TYR A 47 18.63 -2.47 -4.41
N SER A 48 19.94 -2.61 -4.20
CA SER A 48 20.78 -1.54 -3.62
C SER A 48 20.69 -0.25 -4.43
N LEU A 49 20.70 -0.35 -5.76
CA LEU A 49 20.58 0.81 -6.64
C LEU A 49 19.21 1.48 -6.52
N CYS A 50 18.13 0.70 -6.41
CA CYS A 50 16.80 1.25 -6.16
C CYS A 50 16.74 2.03 -4.83
N VAL A 51 17.40 1.53 -3.79
CA VAL A 51 17.49 2.22 -2.48
C VAL A 51 18.29 3.52 -2.60
N ASP A 52 19.43 3.49 -3.30
CA ASP A 52 20.28 4.66 -3.46
C ASP A 52 19.57 5.76 -4.25
N VAL A 53 18.89 5.40 -5.34
CA VAL A 53 18.06 6.33 -6.12
C VAL A 53 16.91 6.87 -5.27
N ALA A 54 16.23 6.01 -4.50
CA ALA A 54 15.15 6.44 -3.63
C ALA A 54 15.61 7.50 -2.59
N ARG A 55 16.82 7.32 -2.04
CA ARG A 55 17.43 8.30 -1.14
C ARG A 55 17.83 9.58 -1.87
N GLN A 56 18.47 9.46 -3.03
CA GLN A 56 18.97 10.61 -3.81
C GLN A 56 17.84 11.53 -4.29
N TYR A 57 16.73 10.94 -4.74
CA TYR A 57 15.58 11.68 -5.28
C TYR A 57 14.46 11.90 -4.25
N ALA A 58 14.70 11.57 -2.99
CA ALA A 58 13.74 11.67 -1.89
C ALA A 58 12.36 11.06 -2.25
N CYS A 59 12.35 9.90 -2.91
CA CYS A 59 11.13 9.22 -3.34
C CYS A 59 10.91 7.91 -2.57
N SER A 60 9.66 7.46 -2.47
CA SER A 60 9.34 6.17 -1.85
C SER A 60 9.89 5.02 -2.69
N LEU A 61 10.62 4.10 -2.02
CA LEU A 61 11.10 2.86 -2.64
C LEU A 61 9.94 1.98 -3.10
N ASP A 62 8.85 1.93 -2.32
CA ASP A 62 7.65 1.18 -2.68
C ASP A 62 7.00 1.76 -3.93
N TRP A 63 6.98 3.08 -4.08
CA TRP A 63 6.54 3.68 -5.33
C TRP A 63 7.45 3.31 -6.50
N LEU A 64 8.77 3.31 -6.30
CA LEU A 64 9.75 2.98 -7.33
C LEU A 64 9.66 1.52 -7.80
N LEU A 65 9.33 0.59 -6.89
CA LEU A 65 9.23 -0.85 -7.19
C LEU A 65 7.81 -1.28 -7.57
N LEU A 66 6.79 -0.85 -6.84
CA LEU A 66 5.40 -1.32 -6.95
C LEU A 66 4.48 -0.36 -7.72
N GLY A 67 4.81 0.94 -7.77
CA GLY A 67 4.10 1.93 -8.60
C GLY A 67 2.89 2.52 -7.90
N SER A 68 2.63 2.07 -6.67
CA SER A 68 1.50 2.45 -5.85
C SER A 68 1.89 3.60 -4.91
N SER A 69 1.90 4.84 -5.40
CA SER A 69 1.98 6.02 -4.53
C SER A 69 0.65 6.27 -3.81
N GLN A 70 -0.45 5.77 -4.39
CA GLN A 70 -1.80 6.06 -3.94
C GLN A 70 -2.18 5.34 -2.65
N GLN A 71 -1.59 4.16 -2.39
CA GLN A 71 -1.86 3.43 -1.14
C GLN A 71 -1.39 4.21 0.08
N HIS A 72 -0.38 5.08 -0.05
CA HIS A 72 0.05 5.92 1.07
C HIS A 72 -0.92 7.04 1.42
N ARG A 73 -1.74 7.59 0.49
CA ARG A 73 -2.65 8.70 0.86
C ARG A 73 -3.92 8.22 1.56
N THR A 74 -4.54 7.16 1.07
CA THR A 74 -5.73 6.57 1.72
C THR A 74 -5.36 5.87 3.02
N CYS A 75 -4.17 5.27 3.12
CA CYS A 75 -3.67 4.75 4.38
C CYS A 75 -3.18 5.86 5.31
N GLN A 76 -2.67 7.00 4.83
CA GLN A 76 -2.29 8.09 5.73
C GLN A 76 -3.47 8.67 6.48
N ASP A 77 -4.63 8.89 5.84
CA ASP A 77 -5.79 9.44 6.53
C ASP A 77 -6.40 8.43 7.51
N GLU A 78 -6.50 7.15 7.08
CA GLU A 78 -6.97 6.06 7.93
C GLU A 78 -6.02 5.79 9.12
N GLU A 79 -4.72 5.72 8.86
CA GLU A 79 -3.71 5.57 9.90
C GLU A 79 -3.55 6.84 10.75
N ALA A 80 -3.83 8.04 10.22
CA ALA A 80 -3.73 9.29 10.99
C ALA A 80 -4.87 9.39 12.00
N TRP A 81 -6.12 9.08 11.61
CA TRP A 81 -7.21 9.05 12.57
C TRP A 81 -6.99 7.91 13.57
N GLU A 82 -6.49 6.75 13.15
CA GLU A 82 -6.19 5.63 14.05
C GLU A 82 -5.10 6.02 15.06
N ARG A 83 -4.01 6.64 14.60
CA ARG A 83 -2.94 7.15 15.45
C ARG A 83 -3.45 8.19 16.47
N ASP A 84 -4.18 9.20 16.01
CA ASP A 84 -4.76 10.24 16.90
C ASP A 84 -5.74 9.61 17.91
N THR A 85 -6.59 8.68 17.48
CA THR A 85 -7.53 7.98 18.36
C THR A 85 -6.81 7.15 19.42
N LEU A 86 -5.77 6.41 19.04
CA LEU A 86 -4.96 5.63 19.98
C LEU A 86 -4.22 6.52 20.97
N GLU A 87 -3.69 7.66 20.55
CA GLU A 87 -3.08 8.63 21.46
C GLU A 87 -4.08 9.16 22.47
N ARG A 88 -5.28 9.57 22.03
CA ARG A 88 -6.35 10.01 22.93
C ARG A 88 -6.79 8.92 23.89
N LEU A 89 -6.91 7.67 23.43
CA LEU A 89 -7.27 6.55 24.32
C LEU A 89 -6.20 6.30 25.39
N ARG A 90 -4.92 6.51 25.07
CA ARG A 90 -3.82 6.32 26.02
C ARG A 90 -3.80 7.38 27.12
N THR A 91 -4.29 8.59 26.86
CA THR A 91 -4.35 9.66 27.86
C THR A 91 -5.51 9.50 28.84
N LEU A 92 -6.55 8.74 28.50
CA LEU A 92 -7.68 8.45 29.38
C LEU A 92 -7.30 7.56 30.57
N SER A 93 -8.09 7.62 31.64
CA SER A 93 -7.92 6.73 32.80
C SER A 93 -8.27 5.27 32.45
N LEU A 94 -7.82 4.31 33.27
CA LEU A 94 -8.15 2.90 33.07
C LEU A 94 -9.67 2.61 33.03
N PRO A 95 -10.51 3.12 33.96
CA PRO A 95 -11.96 2.87 33.90
C PRO A 95 -12.62 3.49 32.66
N ASP A 96 -12.13 4.64 32.18
CA ASP A 96 -12.65 5.24 30.94
C ASP A 96 -12.31 4.37 29.72
N ARG A 97 -11.07 3.85 29.65
CA ARG A 97 -10.67 2.91 28.59
C ARG A 97 -11.49 1.62 28.60
N GLN A 98 -11.82 1.10 29.78
CA GLN A 98 -12.70 -0.07 29.93
C GLN A 98 -14.11 0.23 29.43
N THR A 99 -14.62 1.44 29.66
CA THR A 99 -15.93 1.87 29.17
C THR A 99 -15.94 1.94 27.64
N VAL A 100 -14.88 2.48 27.03
CA VAL A 100 -14.73 2.46 25.57
C VAL A 100 -14.70 1.03 25.03
N LEU A 101 -13.99 0.11 25.69
CA LEU A 101 -13.93 -1.29 25.27
C LEU A 101 -15.32 -1.94 25.27
N LEU A 102 -16.14 -1.67 26.29
CA LEU A 102 -17.51 -2.18 26.35
C LEU A 102 -18.36 -1.66 25.18
N LEU A 103 -18.25 -0.37 24.88
CA LEU A 103 -18.95 0.25 23.75
C LEU A 103 -18.57 -0.39 22.40
N ILE A 104 -17.29 -0.72 22.23
CA ILE A 104 -16.79 -1.43 21.04
C ILE A 104 -17.40 -2.83 20.97
N GLN A 105 -17.43 -3.57 22.08
CA GLN A 105 -18.01 -4.92 22.15
C GLN A 105 -19.50 -4.91 21.80
N ASP A 106 -20.26 -3.96 22.34
CA ASP A 106 -21.69 -3.81 22.05
C ASP A 106 -21.93 -3.54 20.56
N LYS A 107 -21.14 -2.64 19.96
CA LYS A 107 -21.22 -2.33 18.53
C LYS A 107 -20.93 -3.56 17.66
N GLN A 108 -19.90 -4.33 18.01
CA GLN A 108 -19.55 -5.57 17.30
C GLN A 108 -20.67 -6.62 17.42
N ARG A 109 -21.25 -6.77 18.61
CA ARG A 109 -22.36 -7.69 18.84
C ARG A 109 -23.58 -7.34 18.00
N ILE A 110 -23.95 -6.06 17.94
CA ILE A 110 -25.08 -5.58 17.11
C ILE A 110 -24.82 -5.89 15.64
N GLN A 111 -23.63 -5.58 15.12
CA GLN A 111 -23.27 -5.87 13.72
C GLN A 111 -23.34 -7.37 13.41
N GLN A 112 -22.90 -8.23 14.33
CA GLN A 112 -23.00 -9.67 14.17
C GLN A 112 -24.47 -10.14 14.10
N LEU A 113 -25.33 -9.63 14.99
CA LEU A 113 -26.75 -9.95 14.99
C LEU A 113 -27.41 -9.49 13.68
N GLU A 114 -27.12 -8.28 13.20
CA GLU A 114 -27.61 -7.78 11.92
C GLU A 114 -27.18 -8.67 10.75
N GLN A 115 -25.92 -9.13 10.72
CA GLN A 115 -25.44 -10.06 9.70
C GLN A 115 -26.14 -11.43 9.78
N GLN A 116 -26.45 -11.92 10.98
CA GLN A 116 -27.21 -13.16 11.15
C GLN A 116 -28.65 -13.01 10.65
N LEU A 117 -29.32 -11.89 11.00
CA LEU A 117 -30.66 -11.58 10.52
C LEU A 117 -30.70 -11.48 8.99
N ARG A 118 -29.74 -10.77 8.37
CA ARG A 118 -29.65 -10.67 6.90
C ARG A 118 -29.48 -12.02 6.23
N ARG A 119 -28.68 -12.92 6.82
CA ARG A 119 -28.50 -14.29 6.33
C ARG A 119 -29.81 -15.07 6.39
N LEU A 120 -30.48 -15.07 7.55
CA LEU A 120 -31.76 -15.77 7.72
C LEU A 120 -32.82 -15.23 6.75
N ALA A 121 -32.89 -13.91 6.57
CA ALA A 121 -33.78 -13.29 5.60
C ALA A 121 -33.49 -13.71 4.14
N HIS A 122 -32.21 -13.85 3.75
CA HIS A 122 -31.84 -14.37 2.42
C HIS A 122 -32.15 -15.87 2.25
N HIS A 123 -32.22 -16.63 3.34
CA HIS A 123 -32.57 -18.05 3.35
C HIS A 123 -34.08 -18.33 3.49
N LEU A 124 -34.94 -17.32 3.41
CA LEU A 124 -36.39 -17.46 3.35
C LEU A 124 -36.95 -17.30 1.91
N PRO A 125 -36.58 -18.13 0.91
CA PRO A 125 -37.43 -18.27 -0.25
C PRO A 125 -38.61 -19.20 0.12
N ASP A 126 -39.83 -18.69 -0.10
CA ASP A 126 -41.00 -19.50 -0.43
C ASP A 126 -41.59 -20.45 0.65
N VAL A 127 -41.82 -19.96 1.87
CA VAL A 127 -42.74 -20.65 2.83
C VAL A 127 -44.13 -19.97 2.86
N ALA A 128 -44.32 -18.88 2.11
CA ALA A 128 -45.59 -18.12 2.04
C ALA A 128 -46.43 -18.40 0.77
N LYS A 129 -46.06 -19.41 -0.03
CA LYS A 129 -46.88 -19.95 -1.13
C LYS A 129 -47.18 -21.43 -0.88
N GLY A 130 -48.06 -21.69 0.09
CA GLY A 130 -48.61 -23.01 0.38
C GLY A 130 -50.03 -22.88 0.88
#